data_AF-A0A945CMQ5-F1
#
_entry.id   AF-A0A945CMQ5-F1
#
_cell.length_a   1.000
_cell.length_b   1.000
_cell.length_c   1.000
_cell.angle_alpha   90.00
_cell.angle_beta   90.00
_cell.angle_gamma   90.00
#
_symmetry.space_group_name_H-M   'P 1'
#
loop_
_entity.id
_entity.type
_entity.pdbx_description
1 polymer ?
#
loop_
_entity_poly.entity_id
_entity_poly.type
_entity_poly.pdbx_seq_one_letter_code
_entity_poly.pdbx_strand_id
1 'polypeptide(L)'
;MHVGTQQFNTSDEDLEFLARHGVANKNDNFITFHRDYGWDVKELAQKKEKCASFGIDMEMVALPMAHFNVNGGGIPNFMLGNMEEGDKEIELVCNMVHQVAEAGIPAIKYYLCALENQRTESDPPGRGGSRYSTWDLEKSNRDEPRFDEPVTAEINWQRITYFLERVIPVATECKIRMACHPCDPWLPPGYRGVDRVMGGADGFKKFIEICPSPYHGVNLCLGCMAESVEDPANEVPEIIRYFGSRDKIFLCHFRNIFGGRNKFQEVWPDEGVMNMHRIMRTLKEVSYDHMCVPDHAPGHKEEGAGRQAFAYQFGYIKAMIQAVMDED
;
A
#
# COMPACT_ATOMS: atom_id res chain seq x y z
N MET A 1 5.35 -15.90 -5.61
CA MET A 1 4.54 -15.14 -4.64
C MET A 1 4.40 -15.91 -3.35
N HIS A 2 4.18 -15.19 -2.25
CA HIS A 2 4.07 -15.77 -0.92
C HIS A 2 3.17 -14.92 -0.04
N VAL A 3 2.62 -15.52 1.02
CA VAL A 3 1.87 -14.75 2.03
C VAL A 3 2.83 -13.87 2.83
N GLY A 4 2.39 -12.65 3.13
CA GLY A 4 3.08 -11.76 4.04
C GLY A 4 2.12 -10.92 4.89
N THR A 5 2.68 -9.97 5.62
CA THR A 5 1.92 -8.97 6.35
C THR A 5 2.58 -7.61 6.26
N GLN A 6 1.79 -6.54 6.39
CA GLN A 6 2.30 -5.19 6.67
C GLN A 6 1.83 -4.66 8.03
N GLN A 7 1.20 -5.53 8.82
CA GLN A 7 0.73 -5.27 10.17
C GLN A 7 1.61 -6.04 11.17
N PHE A 8 1.36 -5.79 12.46
CA PHE A 8 2.09 -6.37 13.59
C PHE A 8 3.52 -5.83 13.69
N ASN A 9 4.02 -5.64 14.91
CA ASN A 9 5.36 -5.12 15.16
C ASN A 9 6.39 -6.27 15.21
N THR A 10 7.53 -6.04 15.87
CA THR A 10 8.63 -7.01 16.03
C THR A 10 8.76 -7.53 17.47
N SER A 11 7.71 -7.42 18.26
CA SER A 11 7.62 -8.05 19.59
C SER A 11 7.48 -9.57 19.44
N ASP A 12 7.90 -10.29 20.47
CA ASP A 12 7.84 -11.76 20.51
C ASP A 12 6.40 -12.24 20.31
N GLU A 13 5.41 -11.63 20.96
CA GLU A 13 4.00 -12.00 20.82
C GLU A 13 3.50 -11.89 19.37
N ASP A 14 3.88 -10.81 18.67
CA ASP A 14 3.50 -10.60 17.28
C ASP A 14 4.22 -11.54 16.32
N LEU A 15 5.52 -11.77 16.53
CA LEU A 15 6.31 -12.68 15.70
C LEU A 15 5.89 -14.15 15.92
N GLU A 16 5.60 -14.55 17.15
CA GLU A 16 5.00 -15.86 17.46
C GLU A 16 3.64 -16.03 16.80
N PHE A 17 2.81 -14.98 16.81
CA PHE A 17 1.52 -15.02 16.12
C PHE A 17 1.69 -15.21 14.62
N LEU A 18 2.59 -14.48 13.96
CA LEU A 18 2.85 -14.63 12.53
C LEU A 18 3.40 -16.04 12.21
N ALA A 19 4.39 -16.51 12.97
CA ALA A 19 4.97 -17.84 12.82
C ALA A 19 3.92 -18.95 12.98
N ARG A 20 3.04 -18.85 14.00
CA ARG A 20 1.95 -19.80 14.25
C ARG A 20 0.98 -19.92 13.07
N HIS A 21 0.76 -18.84 12.33
CA HIS A 21 -0.11 -18.82 11.15
C HIS A 21 0.66 -19.10 9.84
N GLY A 22 1.96 -19.39 9.92
CA GLY A 22 2.82 -19.65 8.77
C GLY A 22 2.97 -18.44 7.86
N VAL A 23 3.05 -17.24 8.44
CA VAL A 23 3.39 -16.00 7.74
C VAL A 23 4.87 -15.74 7.95
N ALA A 24 5.68 -16.02 6.93
CA ALA A 24 7.13 -15.98 7.01
C ALA A 24 7.74 -14.72 6.38
N ASN A 25 6.94 -13.73 5.98
CA ASN A 25 7.43 -12.53 5.29
C ASN A 25 6.66 -11.30 5.79
N LYS A 26 7.35 -10.16 5.95
CA LYS A 26 6.70 -8.91 6.36
C LYS A 26 7.31 -7.65 5.79
N ASN A 27 6.42 -6.67 5.63
CA ASN A 27 6.73 -5.25 5.61
C ASN A 27 6.62 -4.70 7.05
N ASP A 28 7.65 -4.06 7.60
CA ASP A 28 7.55 -3.37 8.90
C ASP A 28 7.16 -1.88 8.72
N ASN A 29 6.10 -1.45 9.41
CA ASN A 29 5.67 -0.05 9.46
C ASN A 29 6.14 0.67 10.74
N PHE A 30 6.75 -0.05 11.69
CA PHE A 30 7.03 0.43 13.04
C PHE A 30 8.54 0.66 13.25
N ILE A 31 9.17 1.43 12.36
CA ILE A 31 10.57 1.85 12.49
C ILE A 31 10.61 3.24 13.10
N THR A 32 11.54 3.47 14.05
CA THR A 32 11.68 4.77 14.68
C THR A 32 12.17 5.80 13.66
N PHE A 33 11.39 6.87 13.47
CA PHE A 33 11.75 7.95 12.55
C PHE A 33 12.44 9.10 13.31
N HIS A 34 13.63 9.47 12.85
CA HIS A 34 14.42 10.58 13.35
C HIS A 34 14.42 11.72 12.33
N ARG A 35 13.98 12.91 12.76
CA ARG A 35 13.87 14.08 11.88
C ARG A 35 15.20 14.51 11.26
N ASP A 36 16.30 14.30 11.98
CA ASP A 36 17.61 14.81 11.56
C ASP A 36 18.30 13.91 10.52
N TYR A 37 17.94 12.62 10.46
CA TYR A 37 18.69 11.65 9.63
C TYR A 37 17.87 10.51 9.02
N GLY A 38 16.58 10.37 9.33
CA GLY A 38 15.75 9.27 8.83
C GLY A 38 15.71 8.08 9.80
N TRP A 39 16.23 6.93 9.38
CA TRP A 39 16.23 5.69 10.16
C TRP A 39 17.59 5.35 10.73
N ASP A 40 17.59 4.67 11.88
CA ASP A 40 18.81 4.08 12.43
C ASP A 40 19.05 2.70 11.78
N VAL A 41 20.20 2.55 11.10
CA VAL A 41 20.59 1.30 10.42
C VAL A 41 20.70 0.13 11.41
N LYS A 42 21.17 0.39 12.63
CA LYS A 42 21.28 -0.62 13.67
C LYS A 42 19.89 -1.08 14.13
N GLU A 43 18.93 -0.16 14.29
CA GLU A 43 17.54 -0.53 14.58
C GLU A 43 16.95 -1.41 13.46
N LEU A 44 17.11 -1.00 12.20
CA LEU A 44 16.67 -1.76 11.03
C LEU A 44 17.26 -3.18 11.03
N ALA A 45 18.57 -3.30 11.20
CA ALA A 45 19.27 -4.58 11.25
C ALA A 45 18.81 -5.45 12.43
N GLN A 46 18.65 -4.87 13.63
CA GLN A 46 18.18 -5.58 14.82
C GLN A 46 16.76 -6.10 14.65
N LYS A 47 15.86 -5.30 14.07
CA LYS A 47 14.49 -5.72 13.76
C LYS A 47 14.48 -6.84 12.72
N LYS A 48 15.32 -6.74 11.69
CA LYS A 48 15.47 -7.80 10.69
C LYS A 48 15.97 -9.11 11.31
N GLU A 49 17.01 -9.06 12.13
CA GLU A 49 17.53 -10.22 12.87
C GLU A 49 16.48 -10.80 13.83
N LYS A 50 15.73 -9.94 14.51
CA LYS A 50 14.65 -10.36 15.39
C LYS A 50 13.57 -11.12 14.62
N CYS A 51 13.14 -10.64 13.45
CA CYS A 51 12.20 -11.36 12.60
C CYS A 51 12.79 -12.72 12.16
N ALA A 52 14.04 -12.73 11.72
CA ALA A 52 14.72 -13.95 11.28
C ALA A 52 14.81 -15.02 12.40
N SER A 53 14.92 -14.61 13.67
CA SER A 53 14.93 -15.53 14.81
C SER A 53 13.62 -16.32 14.99
N PHE A 54 12.52 -15.85 14.39
CA PHE A 54 11.22 -16.54 14.32
C PHE A 54 10.94 -17.19 12.95
N GLY A 55 11.94 -17.21 12.05
CA GLY A 55 11.76 -17.71 10.68
C GLY A 55 10.96 -16.77 9.77
N ILE A 56 10.99 -15.46 10.04
CA ILE A 56 10.27 -14.43 9.28
C ILE A 56 11.29 -13.52 8.59
N ASP A 57 11.18 -13.34 7.28
CA ASP A 57 11.95 -12.35 6.52
C ASP A 57 11.27 -10.97 6.58
N MET A 58 12.08 -9.94 6.86
CA MET A 58 11.64 -8.55 6.81
C MET A 58 12.04 -7.98 5.45
N GLU A 59 11.22 -8.26 4.45
CA GLU A 59 11.48 -7.94 3.04
C GLU A 59 11.30 -6.47 2.69
N MET A 60 10.58 -5.71 3.51
CA MET A 60 10.18 -4.34 3.18
C MET A 60 10.00 -3.49 4.44
N VAL A 61 10.13 -2.18 4.30
CA VAL A 61 9.73 -1.19 5.31
C VAL A 61 8.89 -0.10 4.66
N ALA A 62 8.11 0.65 5.45
CA ALA A 62 7.30 1.76 4.92
C ALA A 62 7.83 3.13 5.33
N LEU A 63 7.95 4.05 4.37
CA LEU A 63 8.28 5.45 4.67
C LEU A 63 7.23 6.06 5.62
N PRO A 64 7.65 6.85 6.63
CA PRO A 64 6.75 7.50 7.56
C PRO A 64 6.16 8.79 6.95
N MET A 65 5.51 8.68 5.78
CA MET A 65 5.06 9.82 4.97
C MET A 65 4.26 10.86 5.76
N ALA A 66 3.35 10.40 6.63
CA ALA A 66 2.51 11.25 7.47
C ALA A 66 3.29 12.04 8.53
N HIS A 67 4.55 11.69 8.79
CA HIS A 67 5.37 12.33 9.80
C HIS A 67 6.36 13.33 9.22
N PHE A 68 6.54 13.42 7.90
CA PHE A 68 7.53 14.32 7.30
C PHE A 68 7.24 15.80 7.55
N ASN A 69 5.97 16.19 7.50
CA ASN A 69 5.60 17.59 7.57
C ASN A 69 5.98 18.23 8.92
N VAL A 70 6.96 19.15 8.87
CA VAL A 70 7.44 19.90 10.03
C VAL A 70 6.39 20.83 10.63
N ASN A 71 5.43 21.28 9.83
CA ASN A 71 4.36 22.17 10.23
C ASN A 71 3.12 21.40 10.75
N GLY A 72 3.22 20.07 10.86
CA GLY A 72 2.12 19.20 11.26
C GLY A 72 1.22 18.76 10.10
N GLY A 73 0.30 17.84 10.37
CA GLY A 73 -0.56 17.21 9.37
C GLY A 73 0.07 15.99 8.69
N GLY A 74 -0.75 15.22 7.97
CA GLY A 74 -0.36 13.93 7.39
C GLY A 74 0.14 13.95 5.94
N ILE A 75 0.40 15.14 5.37
CA ILE A 75 0.81 15.33 3.98
C ILE A 75 2.19 16.02 3.94
N PRO A 76 3.22 15.42 3.31
CA PRO A 76 4.55 16.04 3.20
C PRO A 76 4.54 17.41 2.51
N ASN A 77 5.48 18.29 2.87
CA ASN A 77 5.65 19.61 2.28
C ASN A 77 5.87 19.57 0.76
N PHE A 78 6.62 18.59 0.23
CA PHE A 78 6.79 18.47 -1.22
C PHE A 78 5.46 18.17 -1.95
N MET A 79 4.52 17.48 -1.30
CA MET A 79 3.16 17.26 -1.83
C MET A 79 2.23 18.46 -1.65
N LEU A 80 2.59 19.42 -0.79
CA LEU A 80 1.89 20.70 -0.61
C LEU A 80 2.45 21.82 -1.50
N GLY A 81 3.57 21.59 -2.18
CA GLY A 81 4.24 22.60 -3.01
C GLY A 81 5.19 23.51 -2.23
N ASN A 82 5.39 23.27 -0.93
CA ASN A 82 6.40 23.96 -0.14
C ASN A 82 7.77 23.29 -0.36
N MET A 83 8.50 23.70 -1.40
CA MET A 83 9.76 23.06 -1.77
C MET A 83 10.94 23.41 -0.86
N GLU A 84 10.88 24.51 -0.10
CA GLU A 84 11.94 24.84 0.87
C GLU A 84 12.06 23.75 1.97
N GLU A 85 10.93 23.30 2.50
CA GLU A 85 10.90 22.15 3.42
C GLU A 85 10.83 20.83 2.66
N GLY A 86 10.18 20.80 1.50
CA GLY A 86 10.03 19.61 0.66
C GLY A 86 11.36 19.02 0.19
N ASP A 87 12.36 19.86 -0.11
CA ASP A 87 13.70 19.39 -0.48
C ASP A 87 14.39 18.66 0.68
N LYS A 88 14.23 19.15 1.92
CA LYS A 88 14.76 18.49 3.13
C LYS A 88 14.08 17.15 3.38
N GLU A 89 12.76 17.08 3.17
CA GLU A 89 12.01 15.82 3.26
C GLU A 89 12.47 14.81 2.21
N ILE A 90 12.71 15.25 0.96
CA ILE A 90 13.22 14.39 -0.11
C ILE A 90 14.64 13.91 0.21
N GLU A 91 15.51 14.77 0.74
CA GLU A 91 16.85 14.38 1.18
C GLU A 91 16.79 13.30 2.28
N LEU A 92 15.90 13.45 3.26
CA LEU A 92 15.65 12.41 4.27
C LEU A 92 15.19 11.10 3.65
N VAL A 93 14.34 11.14 2.62
CA VAL A 93 13.92 9.93 1.91
C VAL A 93 15.11 9.26 1.20
N CYS A 94 15.97 10.02 0.52
CA CYS A 94 17.19 9.48 -0.08
C CYS A 94 18.12 8.85 0.97
N ASN A 95 18.29 9.49 2.12
CA ASN A 95 19.06 8.93 3.24
C ASN A 95 18.46 7.60 3.73
N MET A 96 17.14 7.51 3.86
CA MET A 96 16.46 6.27 4.25
C MET A 96 16.57 5.16 3.22
N VAL A 97 16.65 5.49 1.92
CA VAL A 97 16.96 4.51 0.87
C VAL A 97 18.35 3.92 1.07
N HIS A 98 19.37 4.74 1.35
CA HIS A 98 20.72 4.26 1.67
C HIS A 98 20.74 3.40 2.95
N GLN A 99 20.04 3.83 4.00
CA GLN A 99 20.00 3.12 5.29
C GLN A 99 19.34 1.74 5.19
N VAL A 100 18.25 1.64 4.42
CA VAL A 100 17.58 0.36 4.11
C VAL A 100 18.50 -0.56 3.32
N ALA A 101 19.23 -0.01 2.35
CA ALA A 101 20.22 -0.77 1.58
C ALA A 101 21.37 -1.29 2.44
N GLU A 102 21.89 -0.45 3.36
CA GLU A 102 22.93 -0.84 4.31
C GLU A 102 22.45 -1.93 5.28
N ALA A 103 21.19 -1.85 5.74
CA ALA A 103 20.55 -2.89 6.55
C ALA A 103 20.19 -4.16 5.75
N GLY A 104 20.41 -4.16 4.43
CA GLY A 104 20.13 -5.28 3.53
C GLY A 104 18.65 -5.57 3.34
N ILE A 105 17.76 -4.59 3.53
CA ILE A 105 16.32 -4.74 3.30
C ILE A 105 16.04 -4.34 1.84
N PRO A 106 15.39 -5.18 1.01
CA PRO A 106 15.41 -4.99 -0.44
C PRO A 106 14.32 -4.05 -0.99
N ALA A 107 13.42 -3.52 -0.16
CA ALA A 107 12.29 -2.74 -0.65
C ALA A 107 11.72 -1.73 0.34
N ILE A 108 11.08 -0.69 -0.19
CA ILE A 108 10.40 0.38 0.55
C ILE A 108 8.99 0.59 -0.02
N LYS A 109 7.99 0.63 0.86
CA LYS A 109 6.61 1.03 0.57
C LYS A 109 6.40 2.51 0.89
N TYR A 110 5.61 3.20 0.07
CA TYR A 110 5.25 4.61 0.28
C TYR A 110 3.97 4.98 -0.47
N TYR A 111 3.53 6.24 -0.35
CA TYR A 111 2.39 6.78 -1.12
C TYR A 111 2.62 8.26 -1.44
N LEU A 112 1.99 8.75 -2.51
CA LEU A 112 2.09 10.15 -2.97
C LEU A 112 0.68 10.74 -3.17
N CYS A 113 0.05 11.16 -2.07
CA CYS A 113 -1.32 11.68 -2.07
C CYS A 113 -1.39 13.04 -1.39
N ALA A 114 -2.02 14.01 -2.05
CA ALA A 114 -2.32 15.34 -1.51
C ALA A 114 -3.63 15.38 -0.70
N LEU A 115 -4.26 14.22 -0.47
CA LEU A 115 -5.47 14.08 0.34
C LEU A 115 -5.39 12.76 1.12
N GLU A 116 -5.73 12.82 2.41
CA GLU A 116 -5.80 11.67 3.29
C GLU A 116 -6.84 10.63 2.84
N ASN A 117 -6.76 9.43 3.42
CA ASN A 117 -7.73 8.38 3.10
C ASN A 117 -9.15 8.83 3.46
N GLN A 118 -10.09 8.65 2.53
CA GLN A 118 -11.48 9.05 2.71
C GLN A 118 -12.33 7.82 3.05
N ARG A 119 -13.13 7.91 4.11
CA ARG A 119 -14.07 6.88 4.55
C ARG A 119 -15.34 7.54 5.05
N THR A 120 -16.44 6.82 4.99
CA THR A 120 -17.72 7.19 5.60
C THR A 120 -18.09 6.17 6.68
N GLU A 121 -19.24 6.36 7.31
CA GLU A 121 -19.74 5.45 8.33
C GLU A 121 -19.84 4.01 7.80
N SER A 122 -19.45 3.06 8.65
CA SER A 122 -19.55 1.62 8.38
C SER A 122 -21.01 1.16 8.43
N ASP A 123 -21.73 1.34 7.33
CA ASP A 123 -23.14 0.99 7.20
C ASP A 123 -23.45 0.47 5.77
N PRO A 124 -24.10 -0.70 5.61
CA PRO A 124 -24.61 -1.61 6.66
C PRO A 124 -23.51 -2.45 7.34
N PRO A 125 -23.79 -3.12 8.47
CA PRO A 125 -22.87 -4.09 9.05
C PRO A 125 -22.72 -5.33 8.15
N GLY A 126 -21.54 -5.94 8.20
CA GLY A 126 -21.21 -7.18 7.52
C GLY A 126 -21.73 -8.44 8.19
N ARG A 127 -21.43 -9.60 7.58
CA ARG A 127 -21.82 -10.91 8.13
C ARG A 127 -21.31 -11.06 9.57
N GLY A 128 -22.13 -11.68 10.42
CA GLY A 128 -21.80 -11.89 11.83
C GLY A 128 -21.62 -10.60 12.64
N GLY A 129 -22.13 -9.46 12.17
CA GLY A 129 -21.94 -8.16 12.83
C GLY A 129 -20.56 -7.56 12.60
N SER A 130 -19.85 -7.99 11.54
CA SER A 130 -18.57 -7.41 11.14
C SER A 130 -18.73 -5.93 10.81
N ARG A 131 -17.73 -5.13 11.17
CA ARG A 131 -17.59 -3.72 10.80
C ARG A 131 -16.66 -3.64 9.58
N TYR A 132 -17.13 -3.01 8.51
CA TYR A 132 -16.36 -2.84 7.28
C TYR A 132 -15.91 -1.40 7.11
N SER A 133 -14.68 -1.23 6.65
CA SER A 133 -14.24 0.06 6.12
C SER A 133 -15.13 0.40 4.92
N THR A 134 -15.77 1.58 4.93
CA THR A 134 -16.84 1.92 3.99
C THR A 134 -16.58 3.29 3.37
N TRP A 135 -16.96 3.44 2.12
CA TRP A 135 -16.98 4.70 1.40
C TRP A 135 -18.32 4.87 0.68
N ASP A 136 -18.88 6.08 0.76
CA ASP A 136 -20.08 6.48 0.04
C ASP A 136 -19.97 7.97 -0.28
N LEU A 137 -19.75 8.30 -1.56
CA LEU A 137 -19.57 9.67 -2.04
C LEU A 137 -20.78 10.55 -1.68
N GLU A 138 -21.99 9.99 -1.67
CA GLU A 138 -23.20 10.75 -1.34
C GLU A 138 -23.26 11.15 0.13
N LYS A 139 -22.59 10.39 1.01
CA LYS A 139 -22.49 10.67 2.45
C LYS A 139 -21.22 11.46 2.81
N SER A 140 -20.47 11.93 1.81
CA SER A 140 -19.18 12.60 2.02
C SER A 140 -19.29 14.13 2.03
N ASN A 141 -18.29 14.80 2.60
CA ASN A 141 -18.15 16.26 2.56
C ASN A 141 -17.46 16.72 1.27
N ARG A 142 -17.93 16.25 0.10
CA ARG A 142 -17.23 16.47 -1.19
C ARG A 142 -17.06 17.96 -1.56
N ASP A 143 -17.98 18.79 -1.09
CA ASP A 143 -18.06 20.21 -1.44
C ASP A 143 -17.23 21.09 -0.47
N GLU A 144 -16.68 20.52 0.60
CA GLU A 144 -15.81 21.22 1.56
C GLU A 144 -14.35 21.18 1.06
N PRO A 145 -13.79 22.30 0.55
CA PRO A 145 -12.44 22.30 0.00
C PRO A 145 -11.42 21.87 1.05
N ARG A 146 -10.42 21.08 0.63
CA ARG A 146 -9.31 20.67 1.51
C ARG A 146 -8.33 21.82 1.75
N PHE A 147 -8.12 22.64 0.73
CA PHE A 147 -7.18 23.75 0.70
C PHE A 147 -7.88 25.00 0.17
N ASP A 148 -7.29 26.17 0.42
CA ASP A 148 -7.79 27.45 -0.09
C ASP A 148 -7.78 27.48 -1.63
N GLU A 149 -6.73 26.93 -2.24
CA GLU A 149 -6.56 26.82 -3.68
C GLU A 149 -6.66 25.37 -4.16
N PRO A 150 -7.31 25.10 -5.31
CA PRO A 150 -7.41 23.77 -5.86
C PRO A 150 -6.05 23.14 -6.17
N VAL A 151 -5.92 21.84 -5.91
CA VAL A 151 -4.75 21.04 -6.30
C VAL A 151 -5.12 20.21 -7.52
N THR A 152 -4.88 20.78 -8.70
CA THR A 152 -5.22 20.16 -9.98
C THR A 152 -4.36 18.93 -10.29
N ALA A 153 -4.76 18.15 -11.30
CA ALA A 153 -3.99 17.01 -11.77
C ALA A 153 -2.58 17.42 -12.22
N GLU A 154 -2.44 18.58 -12.87
CA GLU A 154 -1.15 19.11 -13.32
C GLU A 154 -0.23 19.45 -12.14
N ILE A 155 -0.77 20.11 -11.11
CA ILE A 155 -0.03 20.41 -9.87
C ILE A 155 0.41 19.11 -9.17
N ASN A 156 -0.48 18.13 -9.04
CA ASN A 156 -0.13 16.84 -8.46
C ASN A 156 0.99 16.15 -9.26
N TRP A 157 0.88 16.10 -10.58
CA TRP A 157 1.91 15.49 -11.42
C TRP A 157 3.24 16.22 -11.34
N GLN A 158 3.25 17.55 -11.29
CA GLN A 158 4.49 18.32 -11.10
C GLN A 158 5.19 17.92 -9.79
N ARG A 159 4.45 17.84 -8.68
CA ARG A 159 4.98 17.47 -7.36
C ARG A 159 5.45 16.02 -7.31
N ILE A 160 4.69 15.10 -7.91
CA ILE A 160 5.04 13.68 -8.02
C ILE A 160 6.32 13.52 -8.85
N THR A 161 6.39 14.13 -10.03
CA THR A 161 7.59 14.08 -10.89
C THR A 161 8.81 14.63 -10.16
N TYR A 162 8.66 15.77 -9.46
CA TYR A 162 9.74 16.38 -8.69
C TYR A 162 10.35 15.42 -7.65
N PHE A 163 9.49 14.70 -6.92
CA PHE A 163 9.91 13.66 -5.97
C PHE A 163 10.59 12.48 -6.68
N LEU A 164 9.99 11.96 -7.75
CA LEU A 164 10.48 10.76 -8.44
C LEU A 164 11.85 10.98 -9.07
N GLU A 165 12.07 12.13 -9.72
CA GLU A 165 13.34 12.48 -10.37
C GLU A 165 14.52 12.55 -9.38
N ARG A 166 14.25 12.67 -8.08
CA ARG A 166 15.26 12.73 -7.01
C ARG A 166 15.43 11.40 -6.29
N VAL A 167 14.33 10.71 -5.97
CA VAL A 167 14.35 9.50 -5.15
C VAL A 167 14.62 8.24 -5.97
N ILE A 168 14.03 8.11 -7.16
CA ILE A 168 14.14 6.89 -7.96
C ILE A 168 15.58 6.61 -8.44
N PRO A 169 16.40 7.60 -8.84
CA PRO A 169 17.80 7.35 -9.16
C PRO A 169 18.59 6.75 -7.98
N VAL A 170 18.39 7.27 -6.76
CA VAL A 170 19.06 6.77 -5.55
C VAL A 170 18.62 5.33 -5.25
N ALA A 171 17.32 5.04 -5.34
CA ALA A 171 16.78 3.70 -5.18
C ALA A 171 17.32 2.73 -6.24
N THR A 172 17.52 3.20 -7.47
CA THR A 172 18.10 2.41 -8.57
C THR A 172 19.56 2.06 -8.31
N GLU A 173 20.36 3.02 -7.85
CA GLU A 173 21.76 2.80 -7.46
C GLU A 173 21.88 1.81 -6.31
N CYS A 174 21.03 1.98 -5.28
CA CYS A 174 21.01 1.12 -4.10
C CYS A 174 20.31 -0.23 -4.33
N LYS A 175 19.69 -0.44 -5.51
CA LYS A 175 18.90 -1.63 -5.84
C LYS A 175 17.73 -1.86 -4.86
N ILE A 176 17.08 -0.79 -4.43
CA ILE A 176 15.94 -0.82 -3.51
C ILE A 176 14.64 -0.66 -4.30
N ARG A 177 13.77 -1.67 -4.22
CA ARG A 177 12.46 -1.61 -4.88
C ARG A 177 11.55 -0.61 -4.17
N MET A 178 11.15 0.45 -4.88
CA MET A 178 10.21 1.46 -4.42
C MET A 178 8.78 1.07 -4.85
N ALA A 179 7.92 0.77 -3.89
CA ALA A 179 6.54 0.30 -4.09
C ALA A 179 5.52 1.37 -3.67
N CYS A 180 5.01 2.14 -4.63
CA CYS A 180 4.03 3.20 -4.37
C CYS A 180 2.62 2.62 -4.24
N HIS A 181 1.93 2.90 -3.13
CA HIS A 181 0.54 2.54 -2.89
C HIS A 181 -0.40 3.59 -3.52
N PRO A 182 -1.55 3.16 -4.08
CA PRO A 182 -2.51 4.08 -4.67
C PRO A 182 -3.13 5.02 -3.63
N CYS A 183 -3.68 6.12 -4.10
CA CYS A 183 -4.56 6.93 -3.28
C CYS A 183 -5.85 6.16 -2.99
N ASP A 184 -6.23 6.11 -1.71
CA ASP A 184 -7.36 5.31 -1.24
C ASP A 184 -8.45 6.23 -0.64
N PRO A 185 -9.69 6.28 -1.16
CA PRO A 185 -10.14 5.56 -2.32
C PRO A 185 -9.83 6.29 -3.64
N TRP A 186 -10.16 5.69 -4.78
CA TRP A 186 -10.43 6.46 -6.01
C TRP A 186 -11.52 7.49 -5.75
N LEU A 187 -11.31 8.73 -6.21
CA LEU A 187 -12.25 9.83 -6.06
C LEU A 187 -12.47 10.55 -7.40
N PRO A 188 -13.67 11.09 -7.65
CA PRO A 188 -13.91 11.87 -8.85
C PRO A 188 -12.99 13.12 -8.89
N PRO A 189 -12.60 13.58 -10.09
CA PRO A 189 -11.84 14.81 -10.25
C PRO A 189 -12.50 15.99 -9.53
N GLY A 190 -11.68 16.82 -8.88
CA GLY A 190 -12.12 17.99 -8.12
C GLY A 190 -12.75 17.68 -6.77
N TYR A 191 -12.78 16.42 -6.29
CA TYR A 191 -13.27 16.10 -4.95
C TYR A 191 -12.54 16.94 -3.89
N ARG A 192 -13.29 17.74 -3.12
CA ARG A 192 -12.74 18.71 -2.15
C ARG A 192 -11.66 19.64 -2.73
N GLY A 193 -11.76 19.96 -4.02
CA GLY A 193 -10.79 20.78 -4.75
C GLY A 193 -9.47 20.07 -5.08
N VAL A 194 -9.38 18.74 -4.98
CA VAL A 194 -8.15 17.97 -5.21
C VAL A 194 -8.36 16.87 -6.26
N ASP A 195 -7.54 16.87 -7.31
CA ASP A 195 -7.48 15.77 -8.28
C ASP A 195 -6.53 14.66 -7.83
N ARG A 196 -7.06 13.49 -7.43
CA ARG A 196 -6.22 12.34 -7.01
C ARG A 196 -5.70 11.55 -8.21
N VAL A 197 -4.58 11.99 -8.77
CA VAL A 197 -3.98 11.36 -9.96
C VAL A 197 -3.42 9.95 -9.73
N MET A 198 -3.17 9.56 -8.49
CA MET A 198 -2.67 8.23 -8.10
C MET A 198 -3.79 7.28 -7.63
N GLY A 199 -5.05 7.55 -7.97
CA GLY A 199 -6.21 6.78 -7.48
C GLY A 199 -6.60 5.54 -8.32
N GLY A 200 -5.93 5.24 -9.43
CA GLY A 200 -6.33 4.13 -10.30
C GLY A 200 -5.28 3.76 -11.33
N ALA A 201 -5.60 2.77 -12.16
CA ALA A 201 -4.66 2.15 -13.09
C ALA A 201 -4.01 3.15 -14.06
N ASP A 202 -4.76 4.08 -14.64
CA ASP A 202 -4.20 5.04 -15.62
C ASP A 202 -3.21 6.01 -15.00
N GLY A 203 -3.46 6.43 -13.76
CA GLY A 203 -2.48 7.17 -12.97
C GLY A 203 -1.19 6.38 -12.77
N PHE A 204 -1.33 5.12 -12.37
CA PHE A 204 -0.19 4.23 -12.16
C PHE A 204 0.57 3.92 -13.45
N LYS A 205 -0.11 3.82 -14.60
CA LYS A 205 0.51 3.67 -15.92
C LYS A 205 1.41 4.86 -16.22
N LYS A 206 0.92 6.10 -16.01
CA LYS A 206 1.77 7.30 -16.17
C LYS A 206 2.91 7.33 -15.18
N PHE A 207 2.64 6.99 -13.92
CA PHE A 207 3.61 7.01 -12.82
C PHE A 207 4.87 6.18 -13.12
N ILE A 208 4.72 4.93 -13.55
CA ILE A 208 5.88 4.05 -13.82
C ILE A 208 6.74 4.53 -15.01
N GLU A 209 6.20 5.38 -15.88
CA GLU A 209 6.88 5.93 -17.06
C GLU A 209 7.63 7.24 -16.77
N ILE A 210 7.36 7.94 -15.67
CA ILE A 210 8.00 9.24 -15.34
C ILE A 210 9.50 9.07 -15.10
N CYS A 211 9.89 8.06 -14.33
CA CYS A 211 11.29 7.70 -14.09
C CYS A 211 11.46 6.19 -14.29
N PRO A 212 11.61 5.71 -15.53
CA PRO A 212 11.68 4.29 -15.81
C PRO A 212 12.88 3.64 -15.11
N SER A 213 12.62 2.67 -14.24
CA SER A 213 13.66 1.92 -13.53
C SER A 213 13.13 0.54 -13.13
N PRO A 214 13.97 -0.53 -13.10
CA PRO A 214 13.60 -1.83 -12.55
C PRO A 214 13.35 -1.79 -11.03
N TYR A 215 13.71 -0.69 -10.35
CA TYR A 215 13.48 -0.48 -8.93
C TYR A 215 12.36 0.52 -8.64
N HIS A 216 11.63 0.95 -9.69
CA HIS A 216 10.48 1.82 -9.59
C HIS A 216 9.23 1.05 -10.00
N GLY A 217 8.32 0.83 -9.04
CA GLY A 217 7.14 0.02 -9.22
C GLY A 217 6.03 0.39 -8.24
N VAL A 218 5.07 -0.52 -8.11
CA VAL A 218 3.82 -0.28 -7.43
C VAL A 218 3.60 -1.28 -6.30
N ASN A 219 3.01 -0.79 -5.23
CA ASN A 219 2.21 -1.62 -4.35
C ASN A 219 0.81 -1.70 -4.96
N LEU A 220 0.54 -2.80 -5.67
CA LEU A 220 -0.72 -3.01 -6.36
C LEU A 220 -1.80 -3.40 -5.37
N CYS A 221 -2.60 -2.42 -4.96
CA CYS A 221 -3.71 -2.66 -4.05
C CYS A 221 -4.99 -3.02 -4.80
N LEU A 222 -5.38 -4.28 -4.70
CA LEU A 222 -6.52 -4.82 -5.45
C LEU A 222 -7.84 -4.15 -5.08
N GLY A 223 -8.04 -3.81 -3.80
CA GLY A 223 -9.22 -3.07 -3.38
C GLY A 223 -9.27 -1.66 -3.97
N CYS A 224 -8.15 -0.94 -4.02
CA CYS A 224 -8.05 0.35 -4.70
C CYS A 224 -8.24 0.25 -6.21
N MET A 225 -7.71 -0.80 -6.84
CA MET A 225 -7.93 -1.01 -8.27
C MET A 225 -9.40 -1.31 -8.55
N ALA A 226 -10.05 -2.14 -7.72
CA ALA A 226 -11.45 -2.50 -7.84
C ALA A 226 -12.39 -1.29 -7.71
N GLU A 227 -12.22 -0.44 -6.68
CA GLU A 227 -13.03 0.78 -6.53
C GLU A 227 -12.74 1.83 -7.62
N SER A 228 -11.67 1.66 -8.40
CA SER A 228 -11.26 2.60 -9.45
C SER A 228 -11.77 2.23 -10.85
N VAL A 229 -12.48 1.11 -11.03
CA VAL A 229 -12.97 0.61 -12.33
C VAL A 229 -14.48 0.33 -12.31
N GLU A 230 -15.08 0.09 -13.47
CA GLU A 230 -16.53 -0.17 -13.59
C GLU A 230 -16.87 -1.65 -13.44
N ASP A 231 -16.00 -2.55 -13.94
CA ASP A 231 -16.13 -4.00 -13.85
C ASP A 231 -14.91 -4.63 -13.17
N PRO A 232 -14.83 -4.58 -11.82
CA PRO A 232 -13.66 -5.05 -11.08
C PRO A 232 -13.31 -6.52 -11.32
N ALA A 233 -14.32 -7.37 -11.54
CA ALA A 233 -14.14 -8.80 -11.73
C ALA A 233 -13.36 -9.14 -13.01
N ASN A 234 -13.44 -8.28 -14.03
CA ASN A 234 -12.79 -8.46 -15.32
C ASN A 234 -11.62 -7.50 -15.54
N GLU A 235 -11.69 -6.26 -15.08
CA GLU A 235 -10.67 -5.23 -15.32
C GLU A 235 -9.45 -5.36 -14.40
N VAL A 236 -9.62 -5.75 -13.12
CA VAL A 236 -8.48 -5.92 -12.20
C VAL A 236 -7.49 -7.00 -12.66
N PRO A 237 -7.91 -8.16 -13.19
CA PRO A 237 -7.01 -9.09 -13.87
C PRO A 237 -6.19 -8.44 -14.99
N GLU A 238 -6.79 -7.60 -15.84
CA GLU A 238 -6.05 -6.94 -16.92
C GLU A 238 -5.04 -5.91 -16.38
N ILE A 239 -5.39 -5.23 -15.28
CA ILE A 239 -4.47 -4.33 -14.57
C ILE A 239 -3.26 -5.12 -14.04
N ILE A 240 -3.49 -6.28 -13.43
CA ILE A 240 -2.42 -7.18 -12.98
C ILE A 240 -1.55 -7.58 -14.16
N ARG A 241 -2.13 -7.99 -15.29
CA ARG A 241 -1.37 -8.35 -16.50
C ARG A 241 -0.52 -7.21 -17.00
N TYR A 242 -1.05 -5.99 -17.03
CA TYR A 242 -0.31 -4.82 -17.51
C TYR A 242 0.94 -4.55 -16.67
N PHE A 243 0.81 -4.47 -15.34
CA PHE A 243 1.93 -4.15 -14.45
C PHE A 243 2.86 -5.34 -14.23
N GLY A 244 2.28 -6.55 -14.14
CA GLY A 244 3.02 -7.80 -13.96
C GLY A 244 3.90 -8.13 -15.16
N SER A 245 3.41 -7.98 -16.40
CA SER A 245 4.21 -8.22 -17.61
C SER A 245 5.36 -7.21 -17.81
N ARG A 246 5.50 -6.23 -16.92
CA ARG A 246 6.54 -5.19 -16.91
C ARG A 246 7.40 -5.25 -15.65
N ASP A 247 7.22 -6.28 -14.83
CA ASP A 247 7.90 -6.48 -13.56
C ASP A 247 7.75 -5.26 -12.62
N LYS A 248 6.56 -4.65 -12.58
CA LYS A 248 6.30 -3.43 -11.80
C LYS A 248 5.55 -3.66 -10.50
N ILE A 249 5.07 -4.86 -10.21
CA ILE A 249 4.35 -5.15 -8.97
C ILE A 249 5.38 -5.57 -7.92
N PHE A 250 5.57 -4.78 -6.86
CA PHE A 250 6.54 -5.06 -5.77
C PHE A 250 5.88 -5.50 -4.47
N LEU A 251 4.59 -5.23 -4.31
CA LEU A 251 3.75 -5.65 -3.19
C LEU A 251 2.32 -5.77 -3.70
N CYS A 252 1.57 -6.78 -3.25
CA CYS A 252 0.17 -6.94 -3.57
C CYS A 252 -0.65 -6.87 -2.28
N HIS A 253 -1.47 -5.81 -2.15
CA HIS A 253 -2.51 -5.79 -1.14
C HIS A 253 -3.70 -6.61 -1.64
N PHE A 254 -3.83 -7.81 -1.09
CA PHE A 254 -4.77 -8.85 -1.48
C PHE A 254 -6.06 -8.77 -0.67
N ARG A 255 -6.83 -7.71 -0.91
CA ARG A 255 -8.15 -7.46 -0.30
C ARG A 255 -9.24 -7.37 -1.35
N ASN A 256 -10.50 -7.52 -0.92
CA ASN A 256 -11.67 -7.48 -1.78
C ASN A 256 -12.67 -6.41 -1.30
N ILE A 257 -13.54 -5.97 -2.19
CA ILE A 257 -14.59 -4.98 -1.87
C ILE A 257 -15.94 -5.49 -2.36
N PHE A 258 -17.02 -5.04 -1.74
CA PHE A 258 -18.37 -5.12 -2.30
C PHE A 258 -18.80 -3.72 -2.76
N GLY A 259 -19.36 -3.61 -3.97
CA GLY A 259 -19.63 -2.32 -4.62
C GLY A 259 -18.55 -1.94 -5.63
N GLY A 260 -18.26 -0.65 -5.78
CA GLY A 260 -17.30 -0.14 -6.76
C GLY A 260 -17.05 1.35 -6.63
N ARG A 261 -16.80 2.03 -7.76
CA ARG A 261 -16.59 3.48 -7.81
C ARG A 261 -17.64 4.24 -7.00
N ASN A 262 -17.17 5.20 -6.23
CA ASN A 262 -17.97 6.10 -5.38
C ASN A 262 -18.72 5.44 -4.21
N LYS A 263 -18.90 4.11 -4.17
CA LYS A 263 -19.62 3.44 -3.09
C LYS A 263 -19.18 1.99 -2.95
N PHE A 264 -18.50 1.68 -1.85
CA PHE A 264 -18.04 0.33 -1.56
C PHE A 264 -17.87 0.06 -0.06
N GLN A 265 -17.80 -1.22 0.27
CA GLN A 265 -17.36 -1.72 1.57
C GLN A 265 -16.17 -2.67 1.38
N GLU A 266 -15.15 -2.55 2.22
CA GLU A 266 -14.06 -3.52 2.30
C GLU A 266 -14.51 -4.73 3.11
N VAL A 267 -14.90 -5.77 2.39
CA VAL A 267 -15.53 -6.98 2.94
C VAL A 267 -14.48 -8.07 3.18
N TRP A 268 -14.91 -9.20 3.75
CA TRP A 268 -14.06 -10.38 3.80
C TRP A 268 -13.62 -10.80 2.38
N PRO A 269 -12.41 -11.36 2.20
CA PRO A 269 -11.86 -11.60 0.86
C PRO A 269 -12.72 -12.55 -0.01
N ASP A 270 -13.52 -13.41 0.62
CA ASP A 270 -14.44 -14.38 -0.01
C ASP A 270 -15.83 -13.81 -0.37
N GLU A 271 -16.16 -12.56 -0.01
CA GLU A 271 -17.50 -11.98 -0.20
C GLU A 271 -17.57 -10.83 -1.21
N GLY A 272 -16.43 -10.37 -1.70
CA GLY A 272 -16.38 -9.21 -2.58
C GLY A 272 -16.68 -9.53 -4.04
N VAL A 273 -16.64 -8.48 -4.87
CA VAL A 273 -16.98 -8.54 -6.29
C VAL A 273 -15.90 -9.23 -7.13
N MET A 274 -14.65 -9.25 -6.67
CA MET A 274 -13.56 -9.92 -7.38
C MET A 274 -13.55 -11.42 -7.09
N ASN A 275 -13.32 -12.23 -8.12
CA ASN A 275 -12.99 -13.64 -7.95
C ASN A 275 -11.51 -13.77 -7.56
N MET A 276 -11.24 -13.94 -6.26
CA MET A 276 -9.87 -13.94 -5.75
C MET A 276 -9.02 -15.13 -6.20
N HIS A 277 -9.63 -16.26 -6.57
CA HIS A 277 -8.91 -17.39 -7.18
C HIS A 277 -8.43 -17.03 -8.58
N ARG A 278 -9.28 -16.41 -9.42
CA ARG A 278 -8.88 -15.86 -10.72
C ARG A 278 -7.78 -14.82 -10.56
N ILE A 279 -7.89 -13.92 -9.58
CA ILE A 279 -6.85 -12.93 -9.31
C ILE A 279 -5.51 -13.60 -8.97
N MET A 280 -5.52 -14.58 -8.08
CA MET A 280 -4.30 -15.31 -7.71
C MET A 280 -3.70 -16.05 -8.92
N ARG A 281 -4.55 -16.64 -9.78
CA ARG A 281 -4.10 -17.25 -11.04
C ARG A 281 -3.47 -16.22 -11.96
N THR A 282 -4.05 -15.03 -12.07
CA THR A 282 -3.48 -13.94 -12.88
C THR A 282 -2.14 -13.44 -12.32
N LEU A 283 -1.94 -13.43 -11.00
CA LEU A 283 -0.63 -13.16 -10.40
C LEU A 283 0.39 -14.26 -10.76
N LYS A 284 -0.02 -15.54 -10.76
CA LYS A 284 0.82 -16.66 -11.27
C LYS A 284 1.15 -16.49 -12.76
N GLU A 285 0.17 -16.15 -13.60
CA GLU A 285 0.33 -15.94 -15.05
C GLU A 285 1.45 -14.93 -15.37
N VAL A 286 1.57 -13.87 -14.56
CA VAL A 286 2.60 -12.83 -14.73
C VAL A 286 3.89 -13.12 -13.95
N SER A 287 4.05 -14.34 -13.42
CA SER A 287 5.23 -14.75 -12.63
C SER A 287 5.50 -13.85 -11.41
N TYR A 288 4.45 -13.31 -10.78
CA TYR A 288 4.60 -12.48 -9.57
C TYR A 288 5.25 -13.28 -8.43
N ASP A 289 6.35 -12.77 -7.89
CA ASP A 289 7.21 -13.48 -6.94
C ASP A 289 7.21 -12.90 -5.52
N HIS A 290 6.52 -11.78 -5.24
CA HIS A 290 6.57 -11.11 -3.93
C HIS A 290 5.35 -11.36 -3.02
N MET A 291 5.26 -10.59 -1.93
CA MET A 291 4.23 -10.72 -0.89
C MET A 291 2.81 -10.36 -1.37
N CYS A 292 1.87 -11.28 -1.13
CA CYS A 292 0.44 -11.00 -1.04
C CYS A 292 0.05 -10.79 0.44
N VAL A 293 -0.50 -9.62 0.78
CA VAL A 293 -0.84 -9.25 2.17
C VAL A 293 -2.31 -8.84 2.31
N PRO A 294 -3.01 -9.13 3.42
CA PRO A 294 -4.43 -8.75 3.57
C PRO A 294 -4.74 -7.25 3.55
N ASP A 295 -3.73 -6.40 3.75
CA ASP A 295 -3.85 -4.94 3.87
C ASP A 295 -4.66 -4.46 5.08
N HIS A 296 -5.99 -4.49 4.95
CA HIS A 296 -6.98 -4.18 5.96
C HIS A 296 -7.68 -5.46 6.43
N ALA A 297 -8.44 -5.37 7.52
CA ALA A 297 -9.21 -6.49 8.02
C ALA A 297 -10.55 -6.01 8.57
N PRO A 298 -11.68 -6.69 8.27
CA PRO A 298 -12.94 -6.44 8.95
C PRO A 298 -12.79 -6.53 10.48
N GLY A 299 -13.48 -5.65 11.20
CA GLY A 299 -13.44 -5.60 12.67
C GLY A 299 -14.70 -6.17 13.31
N HIS A 300 -14.63 -6.53 14.58
CA HIS A 300 -15.81 -6.84 15.41
C HIS A 300 -15.53 -6.48 16.88
N LYS A 301 -16.52 -6.66 17.76
CA LYS A 301 -16.46 -6.20 19.17
C LYS A 301 -15.74 -7.18 20.12
N GLU A 302 -15.61 -8.44 19.73
CA GLU A 302 -15.00 -9.48 20.56
C GLU A 302 -13.49 -9.23 20.78
N GLU A 303 -12.97 -9.79 21.87
CA GLU A 303 -11.55 -9.72 22.20
C GLU A 303 -10.69 -10.35 21.11
N GLY A 304 -9.57 -9.70 20.78
CA GLY A 304 -8.64 -10.19 19.77
C GLY A 304 -9.16 -10.11 18.32
N ALA A 305 -10.22 -9.35 18.05
CA ALA A 305 -10.83 -9.22 16.72
C ALA A 305 -9.81 -8.99 15.59
N GLY A 306 -8.81 -8.13 15.81
CA GLY A 306 -7.74 -7.90 14.84
C GLY A 306 -6.97 -9.17 14.50
N ARG A 307 -6.45 -9.88 15.51
CA ARG A 307 -5.72 -11.15 15.31
C ARG A 307 -6.61 -12.21 14.65
N GLN A 308 -7.88 -12.32 15.05
CA GLN A 308 -8.84 -13.26 14.44
C GLN A 308 -9.06 -12.96 12.95
N ALA A 309 -9.29 -11.70 12.60
CA ALA A 309 -9.52 -11.28 11.21
C ALA A 309 -8.28 -11.47 10.33
N PHE A 310 -7.09 -11.11 10.83
CA PHE A 310 -5.84 -11.36 10.10
C PHE A 310 -5.54 -12.86 9.96
N ALA A 311 -5.78 -13.68 10.99
CA ALA A 311 -5.60 -15.12 10.90
C ALA A 311 -6.48 -15.75 9.80
N TYR A 312 -7.75 -15.36 9.71
CA TYR A 312 -8.65 -15.79 8.64
C TYR A 312 -8.08 -15.42 7.26
N GLN A 313 -7.67 -14.16 7.08
CA GLN A 313 -7.18 -13.68 5.79
C GLN A 313 -5.83 -14.30 5.40
N PHE A 314 -4.93 -14.56 6.36
CA PHE A 314 -3.70 -15.31 6.09
C PHE A 314 -4.00 -16.73 5.60
N GLY A 315 -4.94 -17.42 6.27
CA GLY A 315 -5.40 -18.73 5.82
C GLY A 315 -5.98 -18.69 4.41
N TYR A 316 -6.83 -17.69 4.12
CA TYR A 316 -7.42 -17.50 2.80
C TYR A 316 -6.37 -17.27 1.70
N ILE A 317 -5.43 -16.34 1.90
CA ILE A 317 -4.36 -16.06 0.93
C ILE A 317 -3.51 -17.31 0.69
N LYS A 318 -3.11 -18.01 1.76
CA LYS A 318 -2.33 -19.26 1.64
C LYS A 318 -3.07 -20.31 0.84
N ALA A 319 -4.37 -20.51 1.10
CA ALA A 319 -5.19 -21.45 0.36
C ALA A 319 -5.31 -21.05 -1.12
N MET A 320 -5.47 -19.76 -1.44
CA MET A 320 -5.48 -19.28 -2.83
C MET A 320 -4.14 -19.52 -3.53
N ILE A 321 -3.01 -19.27 -2.87
CA ILE A 321 -1.67 -19.55 -3.41
C ILE A 321 -1.53 -21.05 -3.68
N GLN A 322 -1.82 -21.91 -2.70
CA GLN A 322 -1.76 -23.37 -2.88
C GLN A 322 -2.64 -23.83 -4.04
N ALA A 323 -3.88 -23.38 -4.07
CA ALA A 323 -4.84 -23.76 -5.10
C ALA A 323 -4.36 -23.46 -6.53
N VAL A 324 -3.62 -22.36 -6.76
CA VAL A 324 -3.12 -22.05 -8.11
C VAL A 324 -1.72 -22.57 -8.37
N MET A 325 -0.89 -22.75 -7.33
CA MET A 325 0.46 -23.30 -7.49
C MET A 325 0.45 -24.81 -7.73
N ASP A 326 -0.59 -25.50 -7.24
CA ASP A 326 -0.82 -26.92 -7.47
C ASP A 326 -1.61 -27.19 -8.78
N GLU A 327 -2.08 -26.15 -9.47
CA GLU A 327 -2.58 -26.25 -10.84
C GLU A 327 -1.39 -26.41 -11.81
N ASP A 328 -1.40 -27.47 -12.62
CA ASP A 328 -0.33 -27.85 -13.56
C ASP A 328 0.15 -26.70 -14.48
#